data_AF-A0A5C3L325-F1
#
_entry.id   AF-A0A5C3L325-F1
#
_cell.length_a   1.000
_cell.length_b   1.000
_cell.length_c   1.000
_cell.angle_alpha   90.00
_cell.angle_beta   90.00
_cell.angle_gamma   90.00
#
_symmetry.space_group_name_H-M   'P 1'
#
loop_
_entity.id
_entity.type
_entity.pdbx_description
1 polymer ?
#
loop_
_entity_poly.entity_id
_entity_poly.type
_entity_poly.pdbx_seq_one_letter_code
_entity_poly.pdbx_strand_id
1 'polypeptide(L)'
;MPAMIAKSMDQGERVPSLSANLGQACYGCGETKDLSTCSGCRRVAYCGSDRQKRDWGKHKSVCNALRKLEDSGPSESLRIYQLLNSEVVGDPKVVNEFSQRCLREDTAVFEDLLGRPSTMIERNLLGWEPRCSACGLTNRMIRNLEGLSKPVVSATNRLQKCLNHNTAFFCSSEHQALVKNTHTGLIVQTTCGDLTQCEANQQARRDVLITSLHPGMVWAPERVKSRWSSIIGRTWEEEFLSEIARGLGVPAKAEISVSFLRVASQHLSVPMTILSALDQLNGPDLSWTEKNQLRIHVGLLSMDGCGSPSDVHQVIGAAELEMHCAMVFEEILHRLPRVKELEIVLYGPELSRIMAHGHKPLRIEMETCPDCRRKGRKRIHNYIPKAYHQAVADDGSGFQIPDLAAAFNSGASEIDKSLWKQTIDVLIEKAIPSVFASYNSEEAEREAEILKEAGAQLADGLGPCPNPFGSMVLKTEPGRIDGFYSVNGWLAGGFK
;
A
#
# COMPACT_ATOMS: atom_id res chain seq x y z
N MET A 1 -1.90 -29.37 11.32
CA MET A 1 -1.56 -28.11 10.65
C MET A 1 -1.24 -27.10 11.75
N PRO A 2 -0.08 -26.41 11.72
CA PRO A 2 0.06 -25.20 12.53
C PRO A 2 -1.02 -24.24 12.07
N ALA A 3 -1.77 -23.66 13.02
CA ALA A 3 -2.91 -22.82 12.72
C ALA A 3 -2.44 -21.55 11.99
N MET A 4 -2.47 -21.56 10.65
CA MET A 4 -2.64 -20.31 9.92
C MET A 4 -4.04 -19.83 10.26
N ILE A 5 -4.12 -18.91 11.23
CA ILE A 5 -5.39 -18.40 11.72
C ILE A 5 -6.00 -17.53 10.62
N ALA A 6 -6.76 -18.16 9.72
CA ALA A 6 -7.84 -17.48 9.02
C ALA A 6 -8.95 -17.28 10.06
N LYS A 7 -8.81 -16.28 10.94
CA LYS A 7 -9.96 -15.81 11.72
C LYS A 7 -10.92 -15.26 10.68
N SER A 8 -12.12 -15.84 10.58
CA SER A 8 -13.17 -15.27 9.74
C SER A 8 -13.44 -13.86 10.23
N MET A 9 -12.91 -12.88 9.50
CA MET A 9 -13.17 -11.48 9.81
C MET A 9 -14.62 -11.17 9.46
N ASP A 10 -15.21 -10.32 10.28
CA ASP A 10 -16.56 -9.79 10.16
C ASP A 10 -16.81 -9.19 8.76
N GLN A 11 -18.07 -9.17 8.34
CA GLN A 11 -18.56 -8.85 6.99
C GLN A 11 -18.41 -7.36 6.63
N GLY A 12 -17.18 -6.85 6.61
CA GLY A 12 -16.86 -5.56 6.02
C GLY A 12 -17.14 -5.53 4.51
N GLU A 13 -17.27 -4.33 3.95
CA GLU A 13 -17.40 -4.16 2.51
C GLU A 13 -16.16 -4.71 1.79
N ARG A 14 -16.37 -5.70 0.92
CA ARG A 14 -15.28 -6.33 0.15
C ARG A 14 -14.68 -5.32 -0.83
N VAL A 15 -13.37 -5.07 -0.74
CA VAL A 15 -12.68 -4.28 -1.76
C VAL A 15 -12.44 -5.10 -3.02
N PRO A 16 -12.84 -4.59 -4.20
CA PRO A 16 -12.52 -5.20 -5.47
C PRO A 16 -11.00 -5.26 -5.70
N SER A 17 -10.51 -6.42 -6.10
CA SER A 17 -9.09 -6.62 -6.43
C SER A 17 -8.69 -5.83 -7.68
N LEU A 18 -7.38 -5.69 -7.92
CA LEU A 18 -6.85 -5.11 -9.16
C LEU A 18 -7.48 -5.76 -10.40
N SER A 19 -7.56 -7.09 -10.44
CA SER A 19 -8.21 -7.82 -11.54
C SER A 19 -9.67 -7.41 -11.75
N ALA A 20 -10.41 -7.10 -10.68
CA ALA A 20 -11.80 -6.63 -10.79
C ALA A 20 -11.88 -5.19 -11.33
N ASN A 21 -11.00 -4.29 -10.88
CA ASN A 21 -10.92 -2.91 -11.39
C ASN A 21 -10.48 -2.85 -12.87
N LEU A 22 -9.69 -3.82 -13.31
CA LEU A 22 -9.31 -4.01 -14.71
C LEU A 22 -10.42 -4.67 -15.57
N GLY A 23 -11.57 -5.01 -14.99
CA GLY A 23 -12.67 -5.71 -15.67
C GLY A 23 -12.40 -7.18 -15.99
N GLN A 24 -11.42 -7.79 -15.32
CA GLN A 24 -10.95 -9.17 -15.54
C GLN A 24 -11.36 -10.14 -14.43
N ALA A 25 -12.09 -9.64 -13.43
CA ALA A 25 -12.74 -10.43 -12.40
C ALA A 25 -14.09 -9.80 -12.06
N CYS A 26 -14.99 -10.60 -11.51
CA CYS A 26 -16.29 -10.17 -11.05
C CYS A 26 -16.13 -9.14 -9.94
N TYR A 27 -16.72 -7.97 -10.10
CA TYR A 27 -16.63 -6.88 -9.14
C TYR A 27 -17.18 -7.27 -7.76
N GLY A 28 -18.25 -8.08 -7.74
CA GLY A 28 -18.88 -8.55 -6.51
C GLY A 28 -18.17 -9.72 -5.83
N CYS A 29 -17.70 -10.74 -6.57
CA CYS A 29 -17.16 -11.99 -5.97
C CYS A 29 -15.76 -12.41 -6.43
N GLY A 30 -15.13 -11.72 -7.39
CA GLY A 30 -13.76 -11.98 -7.85
C GLY A 30 -13.58 -13.20 -8.75
N GLU A 31 -14.67 -13.87 -9.13
CA GLU A 31 -14.65 -14.91 -10.16
C GLU A 31 -14.07 -14.36 -11.48
N THR A 32 -13.32 -15.16 -12.21
CA THR A 32 -12.62 -14.73 -13.45
C THR A 32 -13.25 -15.28 -14.72
N LYS A 33 -14.20 -16.21 -14.59
CA LYS A 33 -14.93 -16.83 -15.70
C LYS A 33 -16.28 -16.17 -15.96
N ASP A 34 -16.75 -16.31 -17.19
CA ASP A 34 -18.10 -15.94 -17.65
C ASP A 34 -18.50 -14.49 -17.31
N LEU A 35 -17.56 -13.58 -17.51
CA LEU A 35 -17.73 -12.17 -17.17
C LEU A 35 -18.52 -11.41 -18.23
N SER A 36 -19.49 -10.63 -17.76
CA SER A 36 -20.27 -9.67 -18.55
C SER A 36 -20.06 -8.26 -18.01
N THR A 37 -19.61 -7.36 -18.88
CA THR A 37 -19.44 -5.94 -18.52
C THR A 37 -20.81 -5.29 -18.31
N CYS A 38 -20.94 -4.46 -17.27
CA CYS A 38 -22.15 -3.67 -17.04
C CYS A 38 -22.45 -2.80 -18.27
N SER A 39 -23.61 -3.01 -18.90
CA SER A 39 -24.01 -2.28 -20.11
C SER A 39 -24.24 -0.78 -19.87
N GLY A 40 -24.52 -0.38 -18.63
CA GLY A 40 -24.72 1.02 -18.24
C GLY A 40 -23.42 1.81 -18.20
N CYS A 41 -22.55 1.51 -17.23
CA CYS A 41 -21.32 2.27 -17.01
C CYS A 41 -20.14 1.78 -17.85
N ARG A 42 -20.16 0.53 -18.36
CA ARG A 42 -19.06 -0.12 -19.10
C ARG A 42 -17.73 -0.24 -18.33
N ARG A 43 -17.75 -0.02 -17.01
CA ARG A 43 -16.54 -0.02 -16.15
C ARG A 43 -16.33 -1.31 -15.34
N VAL A 44 -17.40 -1.88 -14.79
CA VAL A 44 -17.34 -3.10 -13.95
C VAL A 44 -17.84 -4.33 -14.71
N ALA A 45 -17.37 -5.51 -14.32
CA ALA A 45 -17.81 -6.78 -14.87
C ALA A 45 -18.37 -7.72 -13.78
N TYR A 46 -19.31 -8.57 -14.13
CA TYR A 46 -19.92 -9.55 -13.23
C TYR A 46 -19.97 -10.93 -13.89
N CYS A 47 -19.76 -11.99 -13.11
CA CYS A 47 -19.91 -13.38 -13.58
C CYS A 47 -21.37 -13.84 -13.76
N GLY A 48 -22.32 -12.90 -13.83
CA GLY A 48 -23.74 -13.18 -13.99
C GLY A 48 -24.65 -12.06 -13.47
N SER A 49 -25.88 -12.02 -13.96
CA SER A 49 -26.87 -10.99 -13.62
C SER A 49 -27.25 -10.98 -12.14
N ASP A 50 -27.20 -12.13 -11.46
CA ASP A 50 -27.50 -12.23 -10.02
C ASP A 50 -26.46 -11.53 -9.14
N ARG A 51 -25.18 -11.52 -9.55
CA ARG A 51 -24.13 -10.76 -8.84
C ARG A 51 -24.35 -9.26 -9.06
N GLN A 52 -24.66 -8.84 -10.28
CA GLN A 52 -25.00 -7.44 -10.58
C GLN A 52 -26.21 -6.96 -9.75
N LYS A 53 -27.28 -7.75 -9.65
CA LYS A 53 -28.47 -7.40 -8.85
C LYS A 53 -28.15 -7.20 -7.37
N ARG A 54 -27.30 -8.06 -6.79
CA ARG A 54 -26.85 -7.91 -5.39
C ARG A 54 -26.00 -6.66 -5.16
N ASP A 55 -25.17 -6.31 -6.14
CA ASP A 55 -24.32 -5.11 -6.07
C ASP A 55 -25.09 -3.82 -6.38
N TRP A 56 -26.26 -3.91 -7.04
CA TRP A 56 -26.99 -2.77 -7.56
C TRP A 56 -27.31 -1.69 -6.52
N GLY A 57 -27.63 -2.08 -5.28
CA GLY A 57 -27.91 -1.11 -4.21
C GLY A 57 -26.75 -0.14 -3.97
N LYS A 58 -25.51 -0.62 -4.12
CA LYS A 58 -24.27 0.16 -3.97
C LYS A 58 -23.84 0.78 -5.30
N HIS A 59 -23.93 0.01 -6.38
CA HIS A 59 -23.42 0.40 -7.69
C HIS A 59 -24.32 1.40 -8.43
N LYS A 60 -25.63 1.49 -8.15
CA LYS A 60 -26.57 2.29 -8.96
C LYS A 60 -26.17 3.76 -9.13
N SER A 61 -25.80 4.44 -8.04
CA SER A 61 -25.37 5.85 -8.08
C SER A 61 -24.08 6.01 -8.89
N VAL A 62 -23.09 5.15 -8.59
CA VAL A 62 -21.80 5.08 -9.29
C VAL A 62 -21.98 4.82 -10.78
N CYS A 63 -22.84 3.86 -11.14
CA CYS A 63 -23.16 3.50 -12.52
C CYS A 63 -23.74 4.67 -13.30
N ASN A 64 -24.69 5.39 -12.69
CA ASN A 64 -25.32 6.56 -13.30
C ASN A 64 -24.32 7.71 -13.48
N ALA A 65 -23.47 7.97 -12.48
CA ALA A 65 -22.43 9.00 -12.55
C ALA A 65 -21.40 8.67 -13.64
N LEU A 66 -20.91 7.44 -13.71
CA LEU A 66 -19.98 6.99 -14.77
C LEU A 66 -20.59 7.08 -16.17
N ARG A 67 -21.88 6.74 -16.32
CA ARG A 67 -22.59 6.92 -17.60
C ARG A 67 -22.65 8.40 -18.01
N LYS A 68 -23.00 9.29 -17.07
CA LYS A 68 -23.01 10.73 -17.35
C LYS A 68 -21.61 11.29 -17.63
N LEU A 69 -20.58 10.76 -16.99
CA LEU A 69 -19.19 11.13 -17.24
C LEU A 69 -18.77 10.75 -18.67
N GLU A 70 -19.20 9.58 -19.16
CA GLU A 70 -19.06 9.21 -20.58
C GLU A 70 -19.73 10.26 -21.48
N ASP A 71 -20.98 10.63 -21.19
CA ASP A 71 -21.76 11.58 -22.00
C ASP A 71 -21.22 13.03 -21.94
N SER A 72 -20.41 13.36 -20.94
CA SER A 72 -19.82 14.70 -20.76
C SER A 72 -18.69 15.02 -21.75
N GLY A 73 -18.23 14.02 -22.52
CA GLY A 73 -17.19 14.18 -23.55
C GLY A 73 -15.76 14.23 -22.99
N PRO A 74 -14.77 14.65 -23.80
CA PRO A 74 -13.37 14.64 -23.42
C PRO A 74 -13.06 15.70 -22.36
N SER A 75 -12.18 15.33 -21.43
CA SER A 75 -11.58 16.25 -20.46
C SER A 75 -10.78 17.35 -21.17
N GLU A 76 -10.50 18.46 -20.48
CA GLU A 76 -9.78 19.59 -21.11
C GLU A 76 -8.36 19.17 -21.49
N SER A 77 -7.68 18.41 -20.61
CA SER A 77 -6.38 17.83 -20.90
C SER A 77 -6.39 16.95 -22.16
N LEU A 78 -7.46 16.18 -22.39
CA LEU A 78 -7.60 15.35 -23.59
C LEU A 78 -7.83 16.18 -24.86
N ARG A 79 -8.57 17.30 -24.77
CA ARG A 79 -8.75 18.23 -25.90
C ARG A 79 -7.43 18.88 -26.28
N ILE A 80 -6.64 19.31 -25.30
CA ILE A 80 -5.29 19.85 -25.52
C ILE A 80 -4.39 18.80 -26.18
N TYR A 81 -4.40 17.56 -25.68
CA TYR A 81 -3.66 16.45 -26.31
C TYR A 81 -4.02 16.28 -27.79
N GLN A 82 -5.30 16.37 -28.15
CA GLN A 82 -5.75 16.26 -29.54
C GLN A 82 -5.23 17.41 -30.40
N LEU A 83 -5.19 18.64 -29.88
CA LEU A 83 -4.68 19.81 -30.59
C LEU A 83 -3.16 19.75 -30.82
N LEU A 84 -2.41 19.17 -29.87
CA LEU A 84 -0.95 19.07 -29.92
C LEU A 84 -0.45 17.90 -30.78
N ASN A 85 -1.34 17.06 -31.30
CA ASN A 85 -1.05 15.99 -32.26
C ASN A 85 0.26 15.20 -31.97
N SER A 86 0.33 14.55 -30.80
CA SER A 86 1.25 13.43 -30.46
C SER A 86 2.61 13.66 -29.77
N GLU A 87 2.86 14.75 -29.05
CA GLU A 87 4.10 14.84 -28.24
C GLU A 87 4.09 13.99 -26.94
N VAL A 88 2.96 13.36 -26.60
CA VAL A 88 2.76 12.63 -25.33
C VAL A 88 2.75 11.11 -25.56
N VAL A 89 3.70 10.58 -26.34
CA VAL A 89 3.76 9.13 -26.65
C VAL A 89 5.15 8.57 -26.38
N GLY A 90 5.21 7.43 -25.69
CA GLY A 90 6.43 6.63 -25.51
C GLY A 90 7.31 7.04 -24.33
N ASP A 91 7.28 8.30 -23.89
CA ASP A 91 7.97 8.76 -22.69
C ASP A 91 7.12 8.52 -21.42
N PRO A 92 7.56 7.65 -20.48
CA PRO A 92 6.75 7.32 -19.31
C PRO A 92 6.42 8.50 -18.40
N LYS A 93 7.33 9.47 -18.24
CA LYS A 93 7.11 10.64 -17.40
C LYS A 93 6.03 11.52 -17.99
N VAL A 94 6.15 11.85 -19.28
CA VAL A 94 5.18 12.70 -20.00
C VAL A 94 3.80 12.04 -20.05
N VAL A 95 3.75 10.73 -20.33
CA VAL A 95 2.50 9.97 -20.37
C VAL A 95 1.85 9.86 -19.00
N ASN A 96 2.62 9.66 -17.92
CA ASN A 96 2.09 9.66 -16.56
C ASN A 96 1.53 11.02 -16.16
N GLU A 97 2.24 12.11 -16.45
CA GLU A 97 1.75 13.46 -16.16
C GLU A 97 0.41 13.74 -16.86
N PHE A 98 0.31 13.39 -18.15
CA PHE A 98 -0.93 13.50 -18.90
C PHE A 98 -2.05 12.63 -18.30
N SER A 99 -1.75 11.36 -18.04
CA SER A 99 -2.69 10.40 -17.48
C SER A 99 -3.24 10.85 -16.12
N GLN A 100 -2.39 11.42 -15.28
CA GLN A 100 -2.77 11.95 -13.97
C GLN A 100 -3.62 13.22 -14.07
N ARG A 101 -3.32 14.14 -15.00
CA ARG A 101 -4.15 15.33 -15.23
C ARG A 101 -5.56 14.93 -15.66
N CYS A 102 -5.68 14.04 -16.65
CA CYS A 102 -6.97 13.52 -17.10
C CYS A 102 -7.73 12.80 -15.99
N LEU A 103 -7.05 11.96 -15.18
CA LEU A 103 -7.67 11.27 -14.06
C LEU A 103 -8.25 12.26 -13.03
N ARG A 104 -7.51 13.33 -12.70
CA ARG A 104 -7.99 14.35 -11.75
C ARG A 104 -9.23 15.08 -12.27
N GLU A 105 -9.21 15.49 -13.55
CA GLU A 105 -10.36 16.13 -14.19
C GLU A 105 -11.59 15.21 -14.21
N ASP A 106 -11.41 13.96 -14.65
CA ASP A 106 -12.49 12.97 -14.70
C ASP A 106 -13.03 12.64 -13.30
N THR A 107 -12.16 12.59 -12.28
CA THR A 107 -12.57 12.36 -10.88
C THR A 107 -13.39 13.53 -10.35
N ALA A 108 -12.97 14.77 -10.60
CA ALA A 108 -13.72 15.95 -10.18
C ALA A 108 -15.13 16.00 -10.82
N VAL A 109 -15.24 15.73 -12.12
CA VAL A 109 -16.53 15.63 -12.81
C VAL A 109 -17.35 14.45 -12.29
N PHE A 110 -16.73 13.31 -12.03
CA PHE A 110 -17.41 12.14 -11.45
C PHE A 110 -18.02 12.45 -10.08
N GLU A 111 -17.28 13.13 -9.19
CA GLU A 111 -17.76 13.50 -7.85
C GLU A 111 -18.88 14.53 -7.89
N ASP A 112 -18.82 15.51 -8.80
CA ASP A 112 -19.92 16.45 -9.05
C ASP A 112 -21.19 15.71 -9.51
N LEU A 113 -21.05 14.81 -10.49
CA LEU A 113 -22.17 13.99 -10.99
C LEU A 113 -22.72 13.01 -9.94
N LEU A 114 -21.88 12.59 -9.00
CA LEU A 114 -22.24 11.73 -7.86
C LEU A 114 -22.92 12.51 -6.74
N GLY A 115 -22.66 13.82 -6.63
CA GLY A 115 -23.20 14.72 -5.61
C GLY A 115 -22.52 14.58 -4.23
N ARG A 116 -21.36 13.92 -4.18
CA ARG A 116 -20.55 13.74 -2.97
C ARG A 116 -19.11 13.37 -3.32
N PRO A 117 -18.16 13.53 -2.39
CA PRO A 117 -16.85 12.92 -2.53
C PRO A 117 -16.96 11.41 -2.77
N SER A 118 -16.10 10.91 -3.65
CA SER A 118 -16.02 9.50 -3.97
C SER A 118 -15.48 8.71 -2.78
N THR A 119 -15.90 7.46 -2.62
CA THR A 119 -15.23 6.54 -1.70
C THR A 119 -13.91 6.07 -2.31
N MET A 120 -13.02 5.52 -1.50
CA MET A 120 -11.80 4.90 -2.01
C MET A 120 -12.10 3.80 -3.05
N ILE A 121 -13.08 2.92 -2.79
CA ILE A 121 -13.48 1.87 -3.77
C ILE A 121 -13.89 2.47 -5.12
N GLU A 122 -14.60 3.60 -5.09
CA GLU A 122 -15.00 4.32 -6.29
C GLU A 122 -13.81 4.97 -7.00
N ARG A 123 -12.86 5.56 -6.26
CA ARG A 123 -11.60 6.07 -6.85
C ARG A 123 -10.78 4.97 -7.51
N ASN A 124 -10.72 3.77 -6.92
CA ASN A 124 -10.04 2.61 -7.51
C ASN A 124 -10.53 2.28 -8.92
N LEU A 125 -11.83 2.50 -9.21
CA LEU A 125 -12.41 2.26 -10.53
C LEU A 125 -11.88 3.22 -11.61
N LEU A 126 -11.56 4.46 -11.23
CA LEU A 126 -10.98 5.48 -12.12
C LEU A 126 -9.45 5.32 -12.16
N GLY A 127 -8.82 5.15 -11.01
CA GLY A 127 -7.36 5.02 -10.86
C GLY A 127 -6.78 3.84 -11.63
N TRP A 128 -7.39 2.66 -11.57
CA TRP A 128 -6.99 1.49 -12.37
C TRP A 128 -7.83 1.29 -13.62
N GLU A 129 -8.41 2.36 -14.17
CA GLU A 129 -8.93 2.26 -15.53
C GLU A 129 -7.81 1.83 -16.50
N PRO A 130 -8.03 0.75 -17.30
CA PRO A 130 -7.10 0.34 -18.34
C PRO A 130 -6.78 1.50 -19.28
N ARG A 131 -5.48 1.69 -19.50
CA ARG A 131 -4.93 2.75 -20.33
C ARG A 131 -3.78 2.24 -21.17
N CYS A 132 -3.59 2.81 -22.35
CA CYS A 132 -2.48 2.43 -23.21
C CYS A 132 -1.15 2.81 -22.55
N SER A 133 -0.24 1.85 -22.38
CA SER A 133 1.09 2.06 -21.81
C SER A 133 2.02 2.94 -22.67
N ALA A 134 1.60 3.33 -23.87
CA ALA A 134 2.36 4.23 -24.73
C ALA A 134 1.81 5.66 -24.78
N CYS A 135 0.48 5.85 -24.68
CA CYS A 135 -0.14 7.17 -24.84
C CYS A 135 -1.10 7.57 -23.70
N GLY A 136 -1.30 6.72 -22.69
CA GLY A 136 -2.14 7.01 -21.53
C GLY A 136 -3.65 6.99 -21.80
N LEU A 137 -4.09 6.83 -23.05
CA LEU A 137 -5.51 6.85 -23.39
C LEU A 137 -6.26 5.63 -22.84
N THR A 138 -7.40 5.88 -22.20
CA THR A 138 -8.35 4.85 -21.76
C THR A 138 -9.36 4.51 -22.86
N ASN A 139 -10.11 3.42 -22.70
CA ASN A 139 -11.18 3.08 -23.63
C ASN A 139 -12.24 4.20 -23.75
N ARG A 140 -12.52 4.93 -22.66
CA ARG A 140 -13.43 6.09 -22.69
C ARG A 140 -12.85 7.22 -23.55
N MET A 141 -11.59 7.55 -23.34
CA MET A 141 -10.92 8.62 -24.10
C MET A 141 -10.87 8.32 -25.59
N ILE A 142 -10.58 7.07 -25.97
CA ILE A 142 -10.58 6.63 -27.38
C ILE A 142 -11.95 6.86 -28.03
N ARG A 143 -13.05 6.47 -27.36
CA ARG A 143 -14.42 6.71 -27.86
C ARG A 143 -14.76 8.20 -27.97
N ASN A 144 -14.33 9.02 -27.01
CA ASN A 144 -14.56 10.46 -27.06
C ASN A 144 -13.82 11.13 -28.23
N LEU A 145 -12.64 10.63 -28.60
CA LEU A 145 -11.87 11.11 -29.75
C LEU A 145 -12.45 10.65 -31.09
N GLU A 146 -13.00 9.43 -31.18
CA GLU A 146 -13.67 8.93 -32.40
C GLU A 146 -14.88 9.79 -32.81
N GLY A 147 -15.55 10.42 -31.85
CA GLY A 147 -16.64 11.37 -32.10
C GLY A 147 -16.21 12.71 -32.71
N LEU A 148 -14.89 12.98 -32.81
CA LEU A 148 -14.33 14.27 -33.21
C LEU A 148 -13.55 14.16 -34.53
N SER A 149 -14.25 14.06 -35.67
CA SER A 149 -13.88 14.33 -37.09
C SER A 149 -12.48 14.02 -37.68
N LYS A 150 -11.48 13.51 -36.94
CA LYS A 150 -10.19 13.00 -37.44
C LYS A 150 -9.69 11.87 -36.53
N PRO A 151 -9.54 10.63 -37.03
CA PRO A 151 -9.05 9.53 -36.20
C PRO A 151 -7.55 9.68 -35.93
N VAL A 152 -7.18 9.87 -34.67
CA VAL A 152 -5.79 9.90 -34.19
C VAL A 152 -5.27 8.49 -33.86
N VAL A 153 -6.14 7.49 -33.73
CA VAL A 153 -5.78 6.15 -33.22
C VAL A 153 -6.21 5.05 -34.21
N SER A 154 -5.27 4.15 -34.51
CA SER A 154 -5.43 3.00 -35.41
C SER A 154 -6.45 1.97 -34.86
N ALA A 155 -7.61 1.92 -35.52
CA ALA A 155 -8.49 0.78 -35.84
C ALA A 155 -8.91 -0.28 -34.79
N THR A 156 -8.67 -0.11 -33.50
CA THR A 156 -9.43 -0.89 -32.49
C THR A 156 -10.00 0.02 -31.41
N ASN A 157 -11.33 0.14 -31.32
CA ASN A 157 -12.03 0.93 -30.29
C ASN A 157 -11.88 0.30 -28.87
N ARG A 158 -10.90 -0.59 -28.68
CA ARG A 158 -10.67 -1.37 -27.46
C ARG A 158 -9.18 -1.62 -27.25
N LEU A 159 -8.72 -1.34 -26.04
CA LEU A 159 -7.39 -1.68 -25.58
C LEU A 159 -7.13 -3.20 -25.60
N GLN A 160 -6.01 -3.60 -26.17
CA GLN A 160 -5.45 -4.95 -26.15
C GLN A 160 -4.55 -5.12 -24.93
N LYS A 161 -4.62 -6.28 -24.28
CA LYS A 161 -3.85 -6.58 -23.06
C LYS A 161 -2.51 -7.26 -23.40
N CYS A 162 -1.49 -7.05 -22.58
CA CYS A 162 -0.27 -7.86 -22.64
C CYS A 162 -0.60 -9.33 -22.35
N LEU A 163 -0.16 -10.26 -23.21
CA LEU A 163 -0.52 -11.67 -23.11
C LEU A 163 0.18 -12.41 -21.95
N ASN A 164 1.30 -11.88 -21.43
CA ASN A 164 2.05 -12.51 -20.36
C ASN A 164 1.38 -12.34 -18.99
N HIS A 165 0.82 -11.15 -18.73
CA HIS A 165 0.32 -10.79 -17.39
C HIS A 165 -1.04 -10.11 -17.40
N ASN A 166 -1.55 -9.64 -18.55
CA ASN A 166 -2.88 -9.03 -18.67
C ASN A 166 -3.11 -7.74 -17.84
N THR A 167 -2.09 -7.04 -17.34
CA THR A 167 -2.27 -5.80 -16.55
C THR A 167 -1.77 -4.53 -17.24
N ALA A 168 -0.96 -4.66 -18.31
CA ALA A 168 -0.61 -3.56 -19.21
C ALA A 168 -1.46 -3.67 -20.48
N PHE A 169 -1.73 -2.52 -21.10
CA PHE A 169 -2.64 -2.43 -22.22
C PHE A 169 -2.10 -1.53 -23.34
N PHE A 170 -2.54 -1.77 -24.56
CA PHE A 170 -2.10 -1.06 -25.76
C PHE A 170 -3.29 -0.80 -26.67
N CYS A 171 -3.40 0.40 -27.24
CA CYS A 171 -4.47 0.69 -28.21
C CYS A 171 -4.14 0.23 -29.64
N SER A 172 -2.89 -0.15 -29.90
CA SER A 172 -2.46 -0.71 -31.18
C SER A 172 -1.16 -1.51 -31.05
N SER A 173 -0.86 -2.33 -32.07
CA SER A 173 0.40 -3.08 -32.17
C SER A 173 1.62 -2.15 -32.25
N GLU A 174 1.48 -0.99 -32.88
CA GLU A 174 2.55 0.02 -32.98
C GLU A 174 2.89 0.59 -31.60
N HIS A 175 1.89 0.91 -30.79
CA HIS A 175 2.09 1.38 -29.42
C HIS A 175 2.70 0.29 -28.52
N GLN A 176 2.31 -0.98 -28.72
CA GLN A 176 2.96 -2.09 -28.03
C GLN A 176 4.45 -2.21 -28.43
N ALA A 177 4.77 -2.08 -29.71
CA ALA A 177 6.14 -2.14 -30.21
C ALA A 177 6.99 -0.96 -29.68
N LEU A 178 6.40 0.24 -29.62
CA LEU A 178 7.08 1.46 -29.17
C LEU A 178 7.63 1.36 -27.75
N VAL A 179 6.82 0.83 -26.82
CA VAL A 179 7.21 0.70 -25.40
C VAL A 179 7.74 -0.68 -25.05
N LYS A 180 8.05 -1.53 -26.03
CA LYS A 180 8.54 -2.90 -25.76
C LYS A 180 9.81 -2.89 -24.90
N ASN A 181 10.74 -1.99 -25.18
CA ASN A 181 12.00 -1.92 -24.43
C ASN A 181 11.79 -1.46 -22.99
N THR A 182 10.94 -0.47 -22.74
CA THR A 182 10.62 -0.03 -21.38
C THR A 182 9.78 -1.07 -20.63
N HIS A 183 8.96 -1.85 -21.35
CA HIS A 183 8.10 -2.87 -20.77
C HIS A 183 8.82 -4.17 -20.39
N THR A 184 9.65 -4.71 -21.29
CA THR A 184 10.30 -6.03 -21.13
C THR A 184 11.82 -5.96 -21.05
N GLY A 185 12.44 -4.78 -21.22
CA GLY A 185 13.89 -4.64 -21.31
C GLY A 185 14.52 -3.81 -20.19
N LEU A 186 13.81 -2.81 -19.66
CA LEU A 186 14.31 -1.99 -18.55
C LEU A 186 13.87 -2.54 -17.20
N ILE A 187 14.82 -2.59 -16.27
CA ILE A 187 14.55 -2.85 -14.87
C ILE A 187 13.86 -1.63 -14.26
N VAL A 188 12.74 -1.87 -13.59
CA VAL A 188 12.01 -0.85 -12.85
C VAL A 188 12.43 -0.87 -11.39
N GLN A 189 12.38 0.30 -10.75
CA GLN A 189 12.68 0.43 -9.34
C GLN A 189 11.57 -0.28 -8.53
N THR A 190 11.90 -1.38 -7.87
CA THR A 190 10.98 -2.12 -6.99
C THR A 190 11.66 -2.51 -5.70
N THR A 191 10.87 -2.88 -4.69
CA THR A 191 11.36 -3.41 -3.42
C THR A 191 11.73 -4.89 -3.49
N CYS A 192 11.48 -5.53 -4.64
CA CYS A 192 11.64 -6.97 -4.83
C CYS A 192 12.85 -7.33 -5.71
N GLY A 193 13.80 -6.39 -5.88
CA GLY A 193 14.98 -6.55 -6.71
C GLY A 193 14.77 -6.13 -8.17
N ASP A 194 15.67 -6.61 -9.02
CA ASP A 194 15.75 -6.23 -10.44
C ASP A 194 14.68 -6.96 -11.26
N LEU A 195 13.53 -6.30 -11.44
CA LEU A 195 12.42 -6.79 -12.25
C LEU A 195 12.18 -5.85 -13.42
N THR A 196 11.89 -6.40 -14.60
CA THR A 196 11.29 -5.61 -15.69
C THR A 196 9.85 -5.24 -15.34
N GLN A 197 9.29 -4.24 -16.02
CA GLN A 197 7.89 -3.85 -15.82
C GLN A 197 6.92 -5.02 -16.05
N CYS A 198 7.20 -5.88 -17.04
CA CYS A 198 6.42 -7.08 -17.33
C CYS A 198 6.49 -8.11 -16.19
N GLU A 199 7.67 -8.37 -15.64
CA GLU A 199 7.87 -9.33 -14.54
C GLU A 199 7.23 -8.84 -13.23
N ALA A 200 7.40 -7.56 -12.90
CA ALA A 200 6.77 -6.94 -11.74
C ALA A 200 5.23 -7.02 -11.82
N ASN A 201 4.66 -6.76 -12.98
CA ASN A 201 3.22 -6.93 -13.23
C ASN A 201 2.77 -8.41 -13.13
N GLN A 202 3.57 -9.35 -13.59
CA GLN A 202 3.29 -10.78 -13.48
C GLN A 202 3.29 -11.23 -12.01
N GLN A 203 4.24 -10.74 -11.20
CA GLN A 203 4.28 -10.96 -9.76
C GLN A 203 3.04 -10.36 -9.07
N ALA A 204 2.76 -9.08 -9.30
CA ALA A 204 1.60 -8.39 -8.72
C ALA A 204 0.29 -9.16 -9.00
N ARG A 205 0.09 -9.66 -10.23
CA ARG A 205 -1.08 -10.47 -10.57
C ARG A 205 -1.12 -11.80 -9.81
N ARG A 206 0.01 -12.51 -9.69
CA ARG A 206 0.07 -13.77 -8.95
C ARG A 206 -0.27 -13.54 -7.48
N ASP A 207 0.24 -12.48 -6.88
CA ASP A 207 0.02 -12.18 -5.47
C ASP A 207 -1.44 -11.78 -5.18
N VAL A 208 -2.10 -11.09 -6.13
CA VAL A 208 -3.56 -10.84 -6.08
C VAL A 208 -4.36 -12.15 -6.06
N LEU A 209 -3.94 -13.16 -6.83
CA LEU A 209 -4.61 -14.47 -6.84
C LEU A 209 -4.46 -15.19 -5.50
N ILE A 210 -3.24 -15.25 -4.95
CA ILE A 210 -2.98 -15.87 -3.64
C ILE A 210 -3.76 -15.17 -2.52
N THR A 211 -3.73 -13.83 -2.50
CA THR A 211 -4.49 -13.03 -1.53
C THR A 211 -6.00 -13.26 -1.66
N SER A 212 -6.50 -13.49 -2.88
CA SER A 212 -7.93 -13.80 -3.09
C SER A 212 -8.32 -15.19 -2.58
N LEU A 213 -7.39 -16.15 -2.57
CA LEU A 213 -7.61 -17.49 -1.99
C LEU A 213 -7.52 -17.48 -0.46
N HIS A 214 -6.74 -16.55 0.11
CA HIS A 214 -6.53 -16.39 1.54
C HIS A 214 -6.80 -14.94 1.99
N PRO A 215 -8.07 -14.47 1.89
CA PRO A 215 -8.40 -13.10 2.24
C PRO A 215 -8.10 -12.85 3.72
N GLY A 216 -7.41 -11.74 4.02
CA GLY A 216 -7.06 -11.38 5.39
C GLY A 216 -5.99 -12.27 6.04
N MET A 217 -5.13 -12.93 5.24
CA MET A 217 -4.01 -13.69 5.79
C MET A 217 -3.07 -12.79 6.58
N VAL A 218 -3.07 -12.96 7.90
CA VAL A 218 -2.10 -12.37 8.82
C VAL A 218 -1.30 -13.51 9.43
N TRP A 219 0.03 -13.46 9.30
CA TRP A 219 0.91 -14.53 9.75
C TRP A 219 2.16 -13.96 10.43
N ALA A 220 2.53 -14.59 11.54
CA ALA A 220 3.82 -14.42 12.18
C ALA A 220 4.31 -15.81 12.65
N PRO A 221 5.63 -16.07 12.62
CA PRO A 221 6.14 -17.38 13.00
C PRO A 221 6.11 -17.55 14.51
N GLU A 222 5.51 -18.64 14.99
CA GLU A 222 5.56 -19.04 16.41
C GLU A 222 6.92 -19.69 16.74
N ARG A 223 7.96 -18.88 16.86
CA ARG A 223 9.32 -19.31 17.23
C ARG A 223 9.95 -18.26 18.13
N VAL A 224 10.50 -18.63 19.28
CA VAL A 224 11.34 -17.71 20.07
C VAL A 224 12.81 -18.02 19.77
N LYS A 225 13.56 -17.04 19.25
CA LYS A 225 15.00 -17.14 19.03
C LYS A 225 15.72 -17.21 20.38
N SER A 226 16.86 -17.90 20.44
CA SER A 226 17.63 -18.04 21.69
C SER A 226 18.34 -16.76 22.12
N ARG A 227 18.68 -15.90 21.16
CA ARG A 227 19.28 -14.56 21.35
C ARG A 227 18.98 -13.68 20.12
N TRP A 228 19.18 -12.37 20.28
CA TRP A 228 19.21 -11.46 19.12
C TRP A 228 20.34 -11.86 18.16
N SER A 229 20.05 -11.74 16.87
CA SER A 229 21.04 -11.80 15.79
C SER A 229 20.71 -10.67 14.83
N SER A 230 21.72 -9.87 14.49
CA SER A 230 21.54 -8.76 13.55
C SER A 230 20.91 -9.24 12.24
N ILE A 231 19.99 -8.42 11.74
CA ILE A 231 19.26 -8.65 10.49
C ILE A 231 19.70 -7.70 9.37
N ILE A 232 20.69 -6.84 9.63
CA ILE A 232 21.28 -5.99 8.62
C ILE A 232 21.90 -6.87 7.51
N GLY A 233 21.52 -6.59 6.27
CA GLY A 233 21.97 -7.35 5.09
C GLY A 233 21.30 -8.71 4.89
N ARG A 234 20.32 -9.09 5.72
CA ARG A 234 19.50 -10.30 5.55
C ARG A 234 18.33 -10.05 4.61
N THR A 235 17.77 -11.12 4.05
CA THR A 235 16.56 -11.05 3.20
C THR A 235 15.36 -11.74 3.84
N TRP A 236 14.16 -11.49 3.28
CA TRP A 236 12.94 -12.20 3.65
C TRP A 236 13.10 -13.72 3.55
N GLU A 237 13.73 -14.20 2.48
CA GLU A 237 13.92 -15.63 2.23
C GLU A 237 14.80 -16.29 3.29
N GLU A 238 15.91 -15.65 3.66
CA GLU A 238 16.82 -16.17 4.69
C GLU A 238 16.14 -16.27 6.06
N GLU A 239 15.24 -15.33 6.38
CA GLU A 239 14.66 -15.19 7.72
C GLU A 239 13.32 -15.93 7.92
N PHE A 240 12.58 -16.22 6.85
CA PHE A 240 11.20 -16.73 6.97
C PHE A 240 10.80 -17.85 6.01
N LEU A 241 11.54 -18.08 4.91
CA LEU A 241 11.09 -19.05 3.90
C LEU A 241 11.02 -20.48 4.47
N SER A 242 11.94 -20.83 5.36
CA SER A 242 11.98 -22.16 5.99
C SER A 242 10.74 -22.43 6.85
N GLU A 243 10.25 -21.41 7.55
CA GLU A 243 9.10 -21.50 8.43
C GLU A 243 7.79 -21.52 7.67
N ILE A 244 7.67 -20.72 6.61
CA ILE A 244 6.54 -20.78 5.68
C ILE A 244 6.44 -22.18 5.07
N ALA A 245 7.54 -22.70 4.56
CA ALA A 245 7.61 -24.00 3.91
C ALA A 245 7.22 -25.15 4.86
N ARG A 246 7.76 -25.11 6.09
CA ARG A 246 7.40 -26.06 7.15
C ARG A 246 5.92 -25.95 7.52
N GLY A 247 5.37 -24.72 7.57
CA GLY A 247 3.95 -24.49 7.85
C GLY A 247 3.02 -25.06 6.77
N LEU A 248 3.43 -24.97 5.51
CA LEU A 248 2.72 -25.50 4.35
C LEU A 248 2.95 -27.01 4.12
N GLY A 249 3.99 -27.60 4.71
CA GLY A 249 4.37 -28.99 4.46
C GLY A 249 4.96 -29.23 3.07
N VAL A 250 5.62 -28.23 2.49
CA VAL A 250 6.22 -28.28 1.15
C VAL A 250 7.69 -27.82 1.18
N PRO A 251 8.50 -28.08 0.13
CA PRO A 251 9.87 -27.60 0.07
C PRO A 251 10.00 -26.07 0.13
N ALA A 252 11.08 -25.57 0.74
CA ALA A 252 11.31 -24.13 0.89
C ALA A 252 11.35 -23.37 -0.43
N LYS A 253 12.00 -23.93 -1.44
CA LYS A 253 12.12 -23.30 -2.77
C LYS A 253 10.94 -23.58 -3.70
N ALA A 254 9.85 -24.19 -3.21
CA ALA A 254 8.63 -24.33 -4.01
C ALA A 254 8.02 -22.94 -4.29
N GLU A 255 7.52 -22.72 -5.50
CA GLU A 255 6.94 -21.43 -5.91
C GLU A 255 5.81 -20.96 -4.96
N ILE A 256 5.05 -21.92 -4.41
CA ILE A 256 4.00 -21.64 -3.44
C ILE A 256 4.58 -21.07 -2.13
N SER A 257 5.70 -21.60 -1.61
CA SER A 257 6.36 -21.08 -0.40
C SER A 257 6.79 -19.63 -0.57
N VAL A 258 7.41 -19.31 -1.72
CA VAL A 258 7.85 -17.94 -2.03
C VAL A 258 6.65 -17.00 -2.17
N SER A 259 5.56 -17.46 -2.80
CA SER A 259 4.35 -16.65 -2.97
C SER A 259 3.63 -16.38 -1.65
N PHE A 260 3.55 -17.37 -0.76
CA PHE A 260 3.04 -17.18 0.60
C PHE A 260 3.94 -16.25 1.42
N LEU A 261 5.25 -16.37 1.30
CA LEU A 261 6.20 -15.45 1.95
C LEU A 261 5.95 -14.00 1.49
N ARG A 262 5.77 -13.77 0.18
CA ARG A 262 5.46 -12.42 -0.33
C ARG A 262 4.19 -11.87 0.31
N VAL A 263 3.09 -12.61 0.32
CA VAL A 263 1.84 -12.11 0.94
C VAL A 263 1.99 -11.92 2.45
N ALA A 264 2.70 -12.82 3.15
CA ALA A 264 2.96 -12.69 4.59
C ALA A 264 3.84 -11.47 4.93
N SER A 265 4.78 -11.11 4.05
CA SER A 265 5.69 -9.97 4.24
C SER A 265 4.94 -8.64 4.38
N GLN A 266 3.73 -8.52 3.81
CA GLN A 266 2.94 -7.28 3.89
C GLN A 266 2.72 -6.84 5.33
N HIS A 267 2.24 -7.74 6.19
CA HIS A 267 1.98 -7.42 7.59
C HIS A 267 3.24 -7.52 8.46
N LEU A 268 4.15 -8.45 8.14
CA LEU A 268 5.42 -8.58 8.87
C LEU A 268 6.39 -7.42 8.61
N SER A 269 6.18 -6.63 7.56
CA SER A 269 7.02 -5.48 7.24
C SER A 269 7.11 -4.49 8.41
N VAL A 270 6.01 -4.29 9.15
CA VAL A 270 5.95 -3.39 10.31
C VAL A 270 6.95 -3.79 11.41
N PRO A 271 6.83 -4.96 12.07
CA PRO A 271 7.75 -5.36 13.13
C PRO A 271 9.18 -5.55 12.63
N MET A 272 9.37 -5.99 11.39
CA MET A 272 10.70 -6.18 10.84
C MET A 272 11.41 -4.86 10.52
N THR A 273 10.67 -3.83 10.07
CA THR A 273 11.20 -2.48 9.90
C THR A 273 11.62 -1.88 11.24
N ILE A 274 10.81 -2.06 12.30
CA ILE A 274 11.15 -1.63 13.67
C ILE A 274 12.46 -2.26 14.12
N LEU A 275 12.57 -3.58 13.98
CA LEU A 275 13.76 -4.32 14.37
C LEU A 275 14.99 -3.90 13.55
N SER A 276 14.82 -3.67 12.25
CA SER A 276 15.91 -3.23 11.37
C SER A 276 16.40 -1.83 11.78
N ALA A 277 15.49 -0.92 12.06
CA ALA A 277 15.81 0.43 12.54
C ALA A 277 16.52 0.39 13.91
N LEU A 278 16.04 -0.42 14.86
CA LEU A 278 16.70 -0.60 16.15
C LEU A 278 18.12 -1.19 16.00
N ASP A 279 18.30 -2.20 15.15
CA ASP A 279 19.61 -2.80 14.89
C ASP A 279 20.59 -1.78 14.31
N GLN A 280 20.13 -0.99 13.35
CA GLN A 280 20.96 -0.03 12.63
C GLN A 280 21.27 1.23 13.44
N LEU A 281 20.30 1.79 14.17
CA LEU A 281 20.50 2.98 15.01
C LEU A 281 21.34 2.72 16.27
N ASN A 282 21.36 1.48 16.76
CA ASN A 282 22.21 1.11 17.90
C ASN A 282 23.56 0.52 17.47
N GLY A 283 23.67 0.05 16.22
CA GLY A 283 24.90 -0.49 15.66
C GLY A 283 25.48 -1.61 16.52
N PRO A 284 26.74 -1.50 17.00
CA PRO A 284 27.36 -2.55 17.83
C PRO A 284 26.82 -2.59 19.27
N ASP A 285 26.07 -1.58 19.74
CA ASP A 285 25.50 -1.60 21.08
C ASP A 285 24.29 -2.55 21.16
N LEU A 286 24.43 -3.63 21.93
CA LEU A 286 23.38 -4.63 22.13
C LEU A 286 22.56 -4.42 23.42
N SER A 287 22.82 -3.33 24.16
CA SER A 287 22.11 -3.02 25.42
C SER A 287 20.59 -2.97 25.25
N TRP A 288 20.11 -2.49 24.09
CA TRP A 288 18.69 -2.43 23.76
C TRP A 288 18.01 -3.80 23.69
N THR A 289 18.74 -4.86 23.34
CA THR A 289 18.21 -6.23 23.24
C THR A 289 18.06 -6.92 24.60
N GLU A 290 18.72 -6.40 25.63
CA GLU A 290 18.72 -6.94 27.00
C GLU A 290 17.68 -6.25 27.91
N LYS A 291 16.96 -5.24 27.40
CA LYS A 291 15.94 -4.52 28.14
C LYS A 291 14.79 -5.45 28.56
N ASN A 292 14.29 -5.24 29.78
CA ASN A 292 13.12 -5.97 30.27
C ASN A 292 11.82 -5.46 29.62
N GLN A 293 11.75 -4.16 29.33
CA GLN A 293 10.62 -3.51 28.67
C GLN A 293 11.14 -2.82 27.41
N LEU A 294 10.43 -3.00 26.30
CA LEU A 294 10.67 -2.29 25.05
C LEU A 294 9.42 -1.49 24.69
N ARG A 295 9.58 -0.22 24.38
CA ARG A 295 8.50 0.68 24.00
C ARG A 295 8.71 1.24 22.61
N ILE A 296 7.74 1.02 21.76
CA ILE A 296 7.70 1.55 20.40
C ILE A 296 6.54 2.52 20.28
N HIS A 297 6.81 3.73 19.83
CA HIS A 297 5.77 4.68 19.43
C HIS A 297 5.53 4.53 17.93
N VAL A 298 4.27 4.47 17.51
CA VAL A 298 3.88 4.42 16.10
C VAL A 298 3.01 5.64 15.82
N GLY A 299 3.48 6.49 14.91
CA GLY A 299 2.78 7.70 14.48
C GLY A 299 1.82 7.38 13.34
N LEU A 300 0.54 7.66 13.56
CA LEU A 300 -0.56 7.52 12.62
C LEU A 300 -1.04 8.92 12.29
N LEU A 301 -0.83 9.32 11.05
CA LEU A 301 -1.49 10.50 10.49
C LEU A 301 -2.10 10.02 9.18
N SER A 302 -3.30 9.46 9.25
CA SER A 302 -4.16 9.38 8.07
C SER A 302 -5.53 9.96 8.42
N MET A 303 -5.61 11.29 8.43
CA MET A 303 -6.90 11.94 8.28
C MET A 303 -7.15 12.07 6.78
N ASP A 304 -7.96 11.15 6.26
CA ASP A 304 -9.14 11.48 5.48
C ASP A 304 -9.44 10.48 4.36
N GLY A 305 -10.66 9.97 4.40
CA GLY A 305 -11.45 9.72 3.21
C GLY A 305 -11.83 11.00 2.45
N CYS A 306 -10.94 12.00 2.32
CA CYS A 306 -11.09 13.28 1.61
C CYS A 306 -9.76 14.09 1.69
N GLY A 307 -8.82 13.96 0.73
CA GLY A 307 -7.67 14.88 0.75
C GLY A 307 -6.52 14.83 -0.27
N SER A 308 -6.34 13.82 -1.13
CA SER A 308 -5.51 13.87 -2.36
C SER A 308 -5.67 12.57 -3.19
N PRO A 309 -5.57 12.57 -4.54
CA PRO A 309 -6.26 11.60 -5.44
C PRO A 309 -5.56 10.25 -5.71
N SER A 310 -4.49 9.88 -5.01
CA SER A 310 -3.57 8.82 -5.45
C SER A 310 -3.55 7.52 -4.65
N ASP A 311 -4.21 7.40 -3.50
CA ASP A 311 -4.02 6.20 -2.65
C ASP A 311 -5.24 5.29 -2.61
N VAL A 312 -5.00 4.05 -3.05
CA VAL A 312 -5.98 3.20 -3.71
C VAL A 312 -5.79 1.75 -3.19
N HIS A 313 -6.91 1.04 -2.93
CA HIS A 313 -7.11 -0.17 -2.08
C HIS A 313 -7.36 0.14 -0.62
N GLN A 314 -8.15 -0.73 0.05
CA GLN A 314 -8.31 -0.85 1.52
C GLN A 314 -6.93 -0.85 2.19
N VAL A 315 -6.31 0.32 2.27
CA VAL A 315 -5.55 0.71 3.43
C VAL A 315 -6.68 0.86 4.42
N ILE A 316 -6.97 -0.26 5.09
CA ILE A 316 -7.19 -0.22 6.52
C ILE A 316 -6.27 0.93 6.97
N GLY A 317 -6.80 2.14 7.25
CA GLY A 317 -5.97 3.37 7.40
C GLY A 317 -4.77 3.02 8.26
N ALA A 318 -3.55 3.54 8.05
CA ALA A 318 -2.33 3.02 8.70
C ALA A 318 -2.61 2.47 10.12
N ALA A 319 -3.29 3.31 10.90
CA ALA A 319 -4.00 3.04 12.16
C ALA A 319 -4.79 1.72 12.28
N GLU A 320 -5.86 1.56 11.48
CA GLU A 320 -6.62 0.33 11.43
C GLU A 320 -5.71 -0.86 11.00
N LEU A 321 -4.70 -0.71 10.13
CA LEU A 321 -3.88 -1.84 9.63
C LEU A 321 -3.03 -2.38 10.77
N GLU A 322 -2.42 -1.49 11.55
CA GLU A 322 -1.65 -1.89 12.73
C GLU A 322 -2.55 -2.41 13.86
N MET A 323 -3.82 -1.96 13.94
CA MET A 323 -4.81 -2.54 14.84
C MET A 323 -5.19 -3.97 14.44
N HIS A 324 -5.53 -4.19 13.17
CA HIS A 324 -5.95 -5.50 12.66
C HIS A 324 -4.78 -6.50 12.59
N CYS A 325 -3.55 -6.00 12.47
CA CYS A 325 -2.35 -6.81 12.44
C CYS A 325 -1.64 -6.88 13.80
N ALA A 326 -2.28 -6.48 14.89
CA ALA A 326 -1.66 -6.41 16.21
C ALA A 326 -0.87 -7.68 16.58
N MET A 327 -1.33 -8.86 16.14
CA MET A 327 -0.66 -10.14 16.34
C MET A 327 0.76 -10.22 15.78
N VAL A 328 1.11 -9.51 14.70
CA VAL A 328 2.44 -9.60 14.07
C VAL A 328 3.54 -8.93 14.88
N PHE A 329 3.20 -7.96 15.75
CA PHE A 329 4.16 -7.36 16.68
C PHE A 329 4.80 -8.39 17.64
N GLU A 330 4.21 -9.59 17.79
CA GLU A 330 4.81 -10.65 18.60
C GLU A 330 6.15 -11.12 18.02
N GLU A 331 6.41 -10.90 16.72
CA GLU A 331 7.72 -11.21 16.12
C GLU A 331 8.87 -10.42 16.77
N ILE A 332 8.59 -9.22 17.31
CA ILE A 332 9.58 -8.44 18.08
C ILE A 332 9.95 -9.21 19.36
N LEU A 333 8.95 -9.72 20.09
CA LEU A 333 9.19 -10.57 21.27
C LEU A 333 9.95 -11.84 20.88
N HIS A 334 9.55 -12.48 19.78
CA HIS A 334 10.18 -13.70 19.28
C HIS A 334 11.67 -13.53 18.96
N ARG A 335 12.10 -12.36 18.51
CA ARG A 335 13.51 -12.07 18.21
C ARG A 335 14.31 -11.51 19.38
N LEU A 336 13.64 -10.89 20.35
CA LEU A 336 14.26 -10.30 21.54
C LEU A 336 13.90 -11.10 22.80
N PRO A 337 14.50 -12.28 23.05
CA PRO A 337 14.04 -13.20 24.10
C PRO A 337 14.12 -12.66 25.54
N ARG A 338 14.88 -11.58 25.75
CA ARG A 338 15.05 -10.93 27.07
C ARG A 338 13.92 -9.97 27.41
N VAL A 339 13.29 -9.37 26.41
CA VAL A 339 12.15 -8.45 26.59
C VAL A 339 10.96 -9.21 27.17
N LYS A 340 10.50 -8.82 28.35
CA LYS A 340 9.31 -9.38 29.00
C LYS A 340 8.05 -8.60 28.69
N GLU A 341 8.17 -7.30 28.47
CA GLU A 341 7.03 -6.44 28.13
C GLU A 341 7.34 -5.64 26.86
N LEU A 342 6.53 -5.84 25.83
CA LEU A 342 6.53 -5.01 24.62
C LEU A 342 5.32 -4.09 24.68
N GLU A 343 5.56 -2.79 24.65
CA GLU A 343 4.52 -1.78 24.59
C GLU A 343 4.55 -1.08 23.22
N ILE A 344 3.45 -1.18 22.48
CA ILE A 344 3.21 -0.45 21.24
C ILE A 344 2.24 0.68 21.55
N VAL A 345 2.68 1.93 21.39
CA VAL A 345 1.84 3.11 21.59
C VAL A 345 1.52 3.71 20.24
N LEU A 346 0.25 3.66 19.84
CA LEU A 346 -0.24 4.16 18.57
C LEU A 346 -0.86 5.55 18.76
N TYR A 347 -0.36 6.55 18.05
CA TYR A 347 -0.82 7.94 18.12
C TYR A 347 -1.53 8.30 16.84
N GLY A 348 -2.75 8.83 16.91
CA GLY A 348 -3.39 9.41 15.73
C GLY A 348 -4.78 9.97 15.98
N PRO A 349 -5.13 11.16 15.46
CA PRO A 349 -6.46 11.75 15.64
C PRO A 349 -7.61 10.83 15.18
N GLU A 350 -7.37 10.01 14.15
CA GLU A 350 -8.32 9.08 13.54
C GLU A 350 -8.76 7.94 14.46
N LEU A 351 -7.94 7.58 15.46
CA LEU A 351 -8.31 6.58 16.46
C LEU A 351 -9.59 6.95 17.22
N SER A 352 -9.93 8.25 17.31
CA SER A 352 -11.20 8.73 17.86
C SER A 352 -12.43 8.14 17.16
N ARG A 353 -12.33 7.87 15.85
CA ARG A 353 -13.42 7.35 15.02
C ARG A 353 -13.50 5.82 15.06
N ILE A 354 -12.33 5.17 15.16
CA ILE A 354 -12.21 3.71 15.09
C ILE A 354 -12.56 3.07 16.44
N MET A 355 -12.25 3.73 17.55
CA MET A 355 -12.53 3.21 18.89
C MET A 355 -13.97 3.52 19.30
N ALA A 356 -14.79 2.48 19.50
CA ALA A 356 -16.16 2.55 20.01
C ALA A 356 -16.29 3.18 21.43
N HIS A 357 -15.16 3.54 22.06
CA HIS A 357 -15.06 4.14 23.39
C HIS A 357 -14.82 5.67 23.38
N GLY A 358 -14.88 6.32 22.21
CA GLY A 358 -14.74 7.78 22.07
C GLY A 358 -13.29 8.27 22.20
N HIS A 359 -13.10 9.56 22.50
CA HIS A 359 -11.79 10.25 22.52
C HIS A 359 -10.85 9.88 23.69
N LYS A 360 -11.06 8.75 24.38
CA LYS A 360 -10.24 8.36 25.54
C LYS A 360 -9.10 7.43 25.13
N PRO A 361 -7.89 7.60 25.67
CA PRO A 361 -6.82 6.63 25.51
C PRO A 361 -7.24 5.24 25.98
N LEU A 362 -6.82 4.21 25.25
CA LEU A 362 -7.18 2.82 25.51
C LEU A 362 -5.92 1.94 25.60
N ARG A 363 -5.70 1.32 26.75
CA ARG A 363 -4.59 0.38 26.98
C ARG A 363 -5.13 -1.04 27.04
N ILE A 364 -4.66 -1.91 26.15
CA ILE A 364 -5.11 -3.30 26.00
C ILE A 364 -3.90 -4.22 26.14
N GLU A 365 -3.97 -5.21 27.04
CA GLU A 365 -3.05 -6.34 27.04
C GLU A 365 -3.49 -7.32 25.95
N MET A 366 -2.66 -7.47 24.93
CA MET A 366 -2.93 -8.32 23.77
C MET A 366 -2.60 -9.78 24.08
N GLU A 367 -3.34 -10.72 23.49
CA GLU A 367 -3.00 -12.14 23.57
C GLU A 367 -1.61 -12.40 22.99
N THR A 368 -0.85 -13.30 23.63
CA THR A 368 0.42 -13.84 23.15
C THR A 368 0.32 -15.33 22.89
N CYS A 369 1.23 -15.86 22.08
CA CYS A 369 1.37 -17.29 21.82
C CYS A 369 1.61 -18.08 23.11
N PRO A 370 1.35 -19.40 23.13
CA PRO A 370 1.46 -20.22 24.33
C PRO A 370 2.84 -20.19 24.99
N ASP A 371 3.93 -20.10 24.22
CA ASP A 371 5.30 -20.05 24.75
C ASP A 371 5.60 -18.70 25.42
N CYS A 372 5.27 -17.58 24.77
CA CYS A 372 5.41 -16.24 25.34
C CYS A 372 4.59 -16.10 26.64
N ARG A 373 3.34 -16.56 26.64
CA ARG A 373 2.47 -16.58 27.82
C ARG A 373 3.08 -17.36 28.97
N ARG A 374 3.59 -18.57 28.72
CA ARG A 374 4.23 -19.42 29.74
C ARG A 374 5.49 -18.79 30.33
N LYS A 375 6.22 -18.01 29.54
CA LYS A 375 7.42 -17.27 29.95
C LYS A 375 7.12 -15.92 30.62
N GLY A 376 5.85 -15.64 30.91
CA GLY A 376 5.38 -14.41 31.55
C GLY A 376 5.58 -13.17 30.68
N ARG A 377 5.60 -13.32 29.35
CA ARG A 377 5.83 -12.22 28.41
C ARG A 377 4.51 -11.61 27.97
N LYS A 378 4.50 -10.29 27.85
CA LYS A 378 3.32 -9.48 27.57
C LYS A 378 3.54 -8.59 26.36
N ARG A 379 2.48 -8.39 25.59
CA ARG A 379 2.38 -7.34 24.58
C ARG A 379 1.22 -6.43 24.96
N ILE A 380 1.46 -5.14 25.00
CA ILE A 380 0.48 -4.13 25.39
C ILE A 380 0.35 -3.14 24.24
N HIS A 381 -0.89 -2.84 23.85
CA HIS A 381 -1.20 -1.81 22.87
C HIS A 381 -1.85 -0.64 23.58
N ASN A 382 -1.33 0.55 23.39
CA ASN A 382 -1.87 1.79 23.94
C ASN A 382 -2.27 2.72 22.79
N TYR A 383 -3.55 3.05 22.71
CA TYR A 383 -4.12 3.86 21.64
C TYR A 383 -4.35 5.27 22.14
N ILE A 384 -3.72 6.25 21.51
CA ILE A 384 -3.75 7.67 21.90
C ILE A 384 -4.40 8.45 20.75
N PRO A 385 -5.67 8.89 20.89
CA PRO A 385 -6.42 9.53 19.81
C PRO A 385 -6.05 11.01 19.60
N LYS A 386 -4.74 11.29 19.49
CA LYS A 386 -4.15 12.62 19.33
C LYS A 386 -2.95 12.54 18.39
N ALA A 387 -2.61 13.65 17.76
CA ALA A 387 -1.35 13.74 17.04
C ALA A 387 -0.16 13.62 18.02
N TYR A 388 0.97 13.09 17.55
CA TYR A 388 2.13 12.80 18.39
C TYR A 388 2.64 14.03 19.16
N HIS A 389 2.85 15.15 18.45
CA HIS A 389 3.31 16.40 19.05
C HIS A 389 2.31 16.97 20.10
N GLN A 390 1.01 16.76 19.90
CA GLN A 390 -0.01 17.17 20.87
C GLN A 390 0.07 16.32 22.15
N ALA A 391 0.22 15.00 22.00
CA ALA A 391 0.36 14.10 23.15
C ALA A 391 1.65 14.41 23.95
N VAL A 392 2.75 14.70 23.26
CA VAL A 392 4.00 15.14 23.90
C VAL A 392 3.81 16.45 24.67
N ALA A 393 3.12 17.43 24.09
CA ALA A 393 2.85 18.70 24.74
C ALA A 393 1.93 18.55 25.97
N ASP A 394 0.88 17.74 25.85
CA ASP A 394 -0.09 17.50 26.92
C ASP A 394 0.54 16.75 28.11
N ASP A 395 1.36 15.73 27.84
CA ASP A 395 2.00 14.93 28.88
C ASP A 395 3.18 15.68 29.53
N GLY A 396 3.79 16.64 28.84
CA GLY A 396 4.88 17.48 29.35
C GLY A 396 6.03 16.65 29.92
N SER A 397 6.34 16.82 31.21
CA SER A 397 7.37 16.04 31.90
C SER A 397 7.00 14.58 32.16
N GLY A 398 5.72 14.22 32.02
CA GLY A 398 5.22 12.85 32.10
C GLY A 398 5.39 12.06 30.80
N PHE A 399 5.76 12.71 29.70
CA PHE A 399 5.96 12.04 28.43
C PHE A 399 7.15 11.07 28.51
N GLN A 400 6.89 9.82 28.16
CA GLN A 400 7.87 8.76 28.24
C GLN A 400 8.52 8.53 26.88
N ILE A 401 9.84 8.78 26.80
CA ILE A 401 10.62 8.62 25.56
C ILE A 401 10.63 7.13 25.15
N PRO A 402 10.29 6.81 23.89
CA PRO A 402 10.31 5.43 23.40
C PRO A 402 11.72 4.96 23.05
N ASP A 403 11.88 3.66 22.86
CA ASP A 403 13.08 3.08 22.26
C ASP A 403 13.17 3.35 20.75
N LEU A 404 12.03 3.52 20.10
CA LEU A 404 11.90 3.93 18.70
C LEU A 404 10.53 4.57 18.46
N ALA A 405 10.49 5.67 17.70
CA ALA A 405 9.30 6.16 17.02
C ALA A 405 9.32 5.70 15.55
N ALA A 406 8.21 5.15 15.06
CA ALA A 406 8.09 4.70 13.68
C ALA A 406 6.89 5.37 13.00
N ALA A 407 7.11 5.87 11.79
CA ALA A 407 6.07 6.39 10.91
C ALA A 407 6.02 5.51 9.65
N PHE A 408 4.94 4.77 9.47
CA PHE A 408 4.77 3.83 8.36
C PHE A 408 3.93 4.42 7.25
N ASN A 409 4.49 4.44 6.03
CA ASN A 409 3.87 5.06 4.85
C ASN A 409 3.27 6.43 5.17
N SER A 410 4.13 7.28 5.74
CA SER A 410 3.72 8.45 6.51
C SER A 410 2.90 9.45 5.70
N GLY A 411 3.15 9.53 4.39
CA GLY A 411 2.56 10.54 3.52
C GLY A 411 2.98 11.96 3.93
N ALA A 412 4.07 12.12 4.69
CA ALA A 412 4.50 13.41 5.23
C ALA A 412 4.81 14.44 4.14
N SER A 413 5.15 13.97 2.94
CA SER A 413 5.37 14.84 1.77
C SER A 413 4.09 15.20 0.99
N GLU A 414 2.93 14.66 1.37
CA GLU A 414 1.69 14.74 0.58
C GLU A 414 0.48 15.17 1.41
N ILE A 415 0.27 14.54 2.57
CA ILE A 415 -0.89 14.69 3.44
C ILE A 415 -0.48 15.43 4.72
N ASP A 416 -1.31 16.37 5.17
CA ASP A 416 -1.15 17.03 6.48
C ASP A 416 0.27 17.54 6.81
N LYS A 417 0.96 18.08 5.79
CA LYS A 417 2.35 18.57 5.87
C LYS A 417 2.64 19.40 7.13
N SER A 418 1.68 20.22 7.55
CA SER A 418 1.82 21.08 8.74
C SER A 418 1.79 20.30 10.06
N LEU A 419 1.02 19.21 10.16
CA LEU A 419 0.99 18.34 11.33
C LEU A 419 2.24 17.45 11.39
N TRP A 420 2.66 16.92 10.23
CA TRP A 420 3.89 16.16 10.14
C TRP A 420 5.12 16.98 10.51
N LYS A 421 5.19 18.23 10.04
CA LYS A 421 6.27 19.14 10.43
C LYS A 421 6.38 19.29 11.95
N GLN A 422 5.26 19.55 12.64
CA GLN A 422 5.26 19.67 14.11
C GLN A 422 5.69 18.36 14.81
N THR A 423 5.28 17.21 14.29
CA THR A 423 5.73 15.91 14.80
C THR A 423 7.23 15.72 14.61
N ILE A 424 7.76 16.02 13.42
CA ILE A 424 9.20 15.90 13.10
C ILE A 424 10.02 16.83 13.98
N ASP A 425 9.59 18.08 14.16
CA ASP A 425 10.26 19.07 15.03
C ASP A 425 10.40 18.51 16.46
N VAL A 426 9.33 17.92 17.01
CA VAL A 426 9.34 17.33 18.35
C VAL A 426 10.23 16.09 18.45
N LEU A 427 10.26 15.24 17.42
CA LEU A 427 11.12 14.05 17.39
C LEU A 427 12.61 14.46 17.44
N ILE A 428 12.97 15.50 16.68
CA ILE A 428 14.34 16.04 16.63
C ILE A 428 14.70 16.75 17.94
N GLU A 429 13.83 17.66 18.43
CA GLU A 429 14.06 18.42 19.66
C GLU A 429 14.31 17.51 20.87
N LYS A 430 13.57 16.40 20.96
CA LYS A 430 13.68 15.44 22.05
C LYS A 430 14.70 14.31 21.80
N ALA A 431 15.43 14.34 20.67
CA ALA A 431 16.37 13.30 20.27
C ALA A 431 15.77 11.88 20.35
N ILE A 432 14.56 11.73 19.80
CA ILE A 432 13.83 10.46 19.82
C ILE A 432 14.31 9.62 18.62
N PRO A 433 14.86 8.41 18.85
CA PRO A 433 15.22 7.51 17.76
C PRO A 433 14.00 7.27 16.88
N SER A 434 14.14 7.51 15.58
CA SER A 434 12.99 7.56 14.66
C SER A 434 13.29 6.86 13.34
N VAL A 435 12.26 6.28 12.72
CA VAL A 435 12.30 5.76 11.35
C VAL A 435 11.02 6.11 10.58
N PHE A 436 11.17 6.53 9.33
CA PHE A 436 10.10 6.88 8.42
C PHE A 436 10.15 5.97 7.20
N ALA A 437 9.01 5.36 6.88
CA ALA A 437 8.82 4.54 5.69
C ALA A 437 7.78 5.15 4.74
N SER A 438 7.90 4.83 3.46
CA SER A 438 7.07 5.35 2.36
C SER A 438 6.69 4.23 1.39
N TYR A 439 5.69 4.47 0.52
CA TYR A 439 5.18 3.45 -0.41
C TYR A 439 6.11 3.23 -1.61
N ASN A 440 6.71 4.32 -2.13
CA ASN A 440 7.56 4.34 -3.30
C ASN A 440 8.81 5.22 -3.08
N SER A 441 9.75 5.18 -4.04
CA SER A 441 11.00 5.94 -3.99
C SER A 441 10.78 7.45 -4.05
N GLU A 442 9.87 7.91 -4.89
CA GLU A 442 9.59 9.34 -5.10
C GLU A 442 9.10 10.00 -3.79
N GLU A 443 8.22 9.32 -3.03
CA GLU A 443 7.79 9.76 -1.69
C GLU A 443 8.94 9.75 -0.70
N ALA A 444 9.71 8.66 -0.66
CA ALA A 444 10.82 8.53 0.28
C ALA A 444 11.88 9.62 0.08
N GLU A 445 12.17 10.00 -1.17
CA GLU A 445 13.07 11.10 -1.51
C GLU A 445 12.54 12.44 -1.01
N ARG A 446 11.27 12.77 -1.27
CA ARG A 446 10.65 14.02 -0.78
C ARG A 446 10.59 14.07 0.75
N GLU A 447 10.26 12.95 1.40
CA GLU A 447 10.21 12.87 2.86
C GLU A 447 11.61 12.97 3.48
N ALA A 448 12.64 12.39 2.84
CA ALA A 448 14.02 12.55 3.27
C ALA A 448 14.47 14.02 3.22
N GLU A 449 14.06 14.78 2.21
CA GLU A 449 14.32 16.22 2.12
C GLU A 449 13.68 16.97 3.29
N ILE A 450 12.40 16.70 3.58
CA ILE A 450 11.68 17.30 4.73
C ILE A 450 12.40 17.00 6.05
N LEU A 451 12.83 15.75 6.27
CA LEU A 451 13.57 15.37 7.48
C LEU A 451 14.89 16.12 7.61
N LYS A 452 15.67 16.22 6.52
CA LYS A 452 16.95 16.94 6.50
C LYS A 452 16.77 18.45 6.72
N GLU A 453 15.75 19.04 6.11
CA GLU A 453 15.40 20.46 6.29
C GLU A 453 15.00 20.78 7.75
N ALA A 454 14.36 19.84 8.44
CA ALA A 454 14.05 19.95 9.86
C ALA A 454 15.27 19.75 10.78
N GLY A 455 16.42 19.35 10.24
CA GLY A 455 17.67 19.19 10.96
C GLY A 455 18.02 17.74 11.33
N ALA A 456 17.30 16.74 10.81
CA ALA A 456 17.63 15.34 11.05
C ALA A 456 18.94 14.94 10.33
N GLN A 457 19.82 14.25 11.05
CA GLN A 457 20.97 13.57 10.46
C GLN A 457 20.58 12.12 10.18
N LEU A 458 20.31 11.82 8.91
CA LEU A 458 19.87 10.48 8.52
C LEU A 458 21.02 9.47 8.68
N ALA A 459 20.75 8.38 9.37
CA ALA A 459 21.68 7.27 9.54
C ALA A 459 21.86 6.49 8.23
N ASP A 460 23.11 6.10 7.96
CA ASP A 460 23.46 5.33 6.78
C ASP A 460 22.62 4.06 6.68
N GLY A 461 21.99 3.86 5.52
CA GLY A 461 21.16 2.71 5.20
C GLY A 461 19.74 2.72 5.79
N LEU A 462 19.30 3.81 6.43
CA LEU A 462 17.90 4.02 6.84
C LEU A 462 17.13 5.06 6.00
N GLY A 463 17.65 5.44 4.84
CA GLY A 463 16.88 6.21 3.84
C GLY A 463 17.58 7.47 3.32
N PRO A 464 17.20 7.97 2.12
CA PRO A 464 16.19 7.40 1.23
C PRO A 464 16.71 6.14 0.50
N CYS A 465 16.07 4.98 0.68
CA CYS A 465 16.49 3.70 0.09
C CYS A 465 15.37 2.65 0.13
N PRO A 466 15.46 1.54 -0.64
CA PRO A 466 14.54 0.42 -0.49
C PRO A 466 14.61 -0.14 0.94
N ASN A 467 13.45 -0.43 1.53
CA ASN A 467 13.39 -1.10 2.83
C ASN A 467 13.67 -2.60 2.66
N PRO A 468 14.77 -3.15 3.25
CA PRO A 468 15.09 -4.58 3.12
C PRO A 468 14.00 -5.50 3.66
N PHE A 469 13.20 -5.01 4.60
CA PHE A 469 12.04 -5.70 5.18
C PHE A 469 10.72 -4.98 4.86
N GLY A 470 10.66 -4.25 3.75
CA GLY A 470 9.42 -3.77 3.18
C GLY A 470 8.57 -4.91 2.62
N SER A 471 7.29 -4.65 2.34
CA SER A 471 6.44 -5.66 1.71
C SER A 471 6.97 -6.04 0.32
N MET A 472 6.94 -7.34 0.04
CA MET A 472 7.24 -7.91 -1.28
C MET A 472 6.00 -7.93 -2.21
N VAL A 473 4.83 -7.51 -1.72
CA VAL A 473 3.61 -7.43 -2.53
C VAL A 473 3.65 -6.13 -3.33
N LEU A 474 3.96 -6.27 -4.62
CA LEU A 474 3.95 -5.14 -5.55
C LEU A 474 2.53 -4.76 -5.95
N LYS A 475 2.24 -3.46 -5.92
CA LYS A 475 0.99 -2.88 -6.38
C LYS A 475 1.30 -1.87 -7.48
N THR A 476 0.44 -1.82 -8.50
CA THR A 476 0.58 -0.87 -9.61
C THR A 476 0.09 0.51 -9.20
N GLU A 477 0.85 1.54 -9.50
CA GLU A 477 0.47 2.93 -9.24
C GLU A 477 -0.84 3.30 -9.95
N PRO A 478 -1.87 3.79 -9.23
CA PRO A 478 -3.11 4.22 -9.84
C PRO A 478 -2.88 5.48 -10.67
N GLY A 479 -3.53 5.57 -11.82
CA GLY A 479 -3.38 6.73 -12.70
C GLY A 479 -2.11 6.73 -13.55
N ARG A 480 -1.20 5.77 -13.38
CA ARG A 480 0.06 5.68 -14.13
C ARG A 480 0.07 4.51 -15.13
N ILE A 481 0.96 4.60 -16.12
CA ILE A 481 1.24 3.52 -17.08
C ILE A 481 2.36 2.59 -16.61
N ASP A 482 3.14 3.03 -15.63
CA ASP A 482 4.21 2.31 -14.95
C ASP A 482 4.34 2.79 -13.49
N GLY A 483 5.29 2.21 -12.75
CA GLY A 483 5.45 2.48 -11.33
C GLY A 483 4.78 1.44 -10.45
N PHE A 484 5.47 1.12 -9.36
CA PHE A 484 5.03 0.16 -8.36
C PHE A 484 5.26 0.70 -6.97
N TYR A 485 4.37 0.34 -6.06
CA TYR A 485 4.52 0.62 -4.65
C TYR A 485 4.27 -0.63 -3.82
N SER A 486 4.74 -0.61 -2.58
CA SER A 486 4.51 -1.67 -1.61
C SER A 486 4.45 -1.10 -0.21
N VAL A 487 3.75 -1.79 0.70
CA VAL A 487 3.59 -1.34 2.08
C VAL A 487 4.96 -1.33 2.77
N ASN A 488 5.34 -0.17 3.34
CA ASN A 488 6.64 0.07 3.95
C ASN A 488 7.79 -0.22 2.97
N GLY A 489 7.57 -0.01 1.68
CA GLY A 489 8.49 -0.44 0.64
C GLY A 489 9.83 0.29 0.65
N TRP A 490 9.81 1.55 1.06
CA TRP A 490 10.97 2.42 1.10
C TRP A 490 11.15 2.99 2.50
N LEU A 491 12.39 3.31 2.85
CA LEU A 491 12.71 4.12 4.01
C LEU A 491 13.01 5.53 3.53
N ALA A 492 12.33 6.53 4.07
CA ALA A 492 12.62 7.94 3.83
C ALA A 492 13.83 8.40 4.66
N GLY A 493 13.92 7.93 5.91
CA GLY A 493 15.01 8.29 6.80
C GLY A 493 14.86 7.66 8.17
N GLY A 494 15.99 7.37 8.81
CA GLY A 494 16.05 7.05 10.23
C GLY A 494 17.13 7.88 10.90
N PHE A 495 16.90 8.31 12.13
CA PHE A 495 17.79 9.20 12.87
C PHE A 495 17.68 8.95 14.37
N LYS A 496 18.64 9.45 15.15
CA LYS A 496 18.67 9.34 16.60
C LYS A 496 19.22 10.61 17.22
#